data_AF-A0A1N6ERG5-F1
#
_entry.id   AF-A0A1N6ERG5-F1
#
_cell.length_a   1.000
_cell.length_b   1.000
_cell.length_c   1.000
_cell.angle_alpha   90.00
_cell.angle_beta   90.00
_cell.angle_gamma   90.00
#
_symmetry.space_group_name_H-M   'P 1'
#
loop_
_entity.id
_entity.type
_entity.pdbx_description
1 polymer ?
#
loop_
_entity_poly.entity_id
_entity_poly.type
_entity_poly.pdbx_seq_one_letter_code
_entity_poly.pdbx_strand_id
1 'polypeptide(L)'
;MTLLRRHPVLVTCFALALSATLYFGVRTIQRTIYWMDPAHQAQALEPWMTPRYIAHSWLVDGRALARHLGVPPDPKERPTLETIAKKRGVPLAEVIAEAEAFLALHAERQE
;
A
#
# COMPACT_ATOMS: atom_id res chain seq x y z
N MET A 1 -18.63 24.84 32.53
CA MET A 1 -17.22 24.97 32.09
C MET A 1 -16.24 24.99 33.28
N THR A 2 -16.27 23.98 34.17
CA THR A 2 -15.41 24.01 35.39
C THR A 2 -14.66 22.71 35.68
N LEU A 3 -14.87 21.63 34.92
CA LEU A 3 -14.12 20.38 35.11
C LEU A 3 -12.68 20.42 34.57
N LEU A 4 -12.44 21.11 33.45
CA LEU A 4 -11.11 21.16 32.82
C LEU A 4 -10.03 21.84 33.68
N ARG A 5 -10.42 22.69 34.61
CA ARG A 5 -9.49 23.58 35.33
C ARG A 5 -9.02 23.02 36.67
N ARG A 6 -9.67 21.98 37.20
CA ARG A 6 -9.38 21.42 38.53
C ARG A 6 -8.44 20.21 38.50
N HIS A 7 -8.37 19.49 37.37
CA HIS A 7 -7.39 18.41 37.14
C HIS A 7 -6.81 18.45 35.70
N PRO A 8 -6.07 19.52 35.33
CA PRO A 8 -5.50 19.65 33.98
C PRO A 8 -4.57 18.48 33.64
N VAL A 9 -3.87 17.92 34.64
CA VAL A 9 -2.98 16.75 34.44
C VAL A 9 -3.76 15.51 34.00
N LEU A 10 -4.91 15.24 34.63
CA LEU A 10 -5.73 14.06 34.28
C LEU A 10 -6.32 14.21 32.88
N VAL A 11 -6.79 15.41 32.51
CA VAL A 11 -7.34 15.68 31.17
C VAL A 11 -6.26 15.57 30.10
N THR A 12 -5.06 16.11 30.35
CA THR A 12 -3.94 16.02 29.40
C THR A 12 -3.45 14.58 29.25
N CYS A 13 -3.32 13.82 30.34
CA CYS A 13 -2.98 12.40 30.28
C CYS A 13 -4.02 11.59 29.50
N PHE A 14 -5.32 11.85 29.73
CA PHE A 14 -6.38 11.18 29.01
C PHE A 14 -6.39 11.52 27.52
N ALA A 15 -6.20 12.80 27.17
CA ALA A 15 -6.11 13.24 25.78
C ALA A 15 -4.88 12.65 25.06
N LEU A 16 -3.74 12.56 25.73
CA LEU A 16 -2.52 11.91 25.21
C LEU A 16 -2.74 10.42 24.99
N ALA A 17 -3.34 9.72 25.95
CA ALA A 17 -3.64 8.30 25.83
C ALA A 17 -4.59 8.05 24.64
N LEU A 18 -5.67 8.83 24.53
CA LEU A 18 -6.61 8.73 23.41
C LEU A 18 -5.92 8.96 22.06
N SER A 19 -5.05 9.98 21.97
CA SER A 19 -4.31 10.29 20.76
C SER A 19 -3.35 9.16 20.38
N ALA A 20 -2.65 8.59 21.36
CA ALA A 20 -1.78 7.43 21.15
C ALA A 20 -2.58 6.20 20.69
N THR A 21 -3.73 5.93 21.30
CA THR A 21 -4.62 4.82 20.90
C THR A 21 -5.15 4.99 19.48
N LEU A 22 -5.58 6.18 19.08
CA LEU A 22 -5.99 6.43 17.70
C LEU A 22 -4.82 6.25 16.73
N TYR A 23 -3.66 6.80 17.05
CA TYR A 23 -2.46 6.68 16.21
C TYR A 23 -2.05 5.22 16.01
N PHE A 24 -1.95 4.44 17.10
CA PHE A 24 -1.63 3.02 17.04
C PHE A 24 -2.75 2.19 16.40
N GLY A 25 -4.01 2.56 16.63
CA GLY A 25 -5.18 1.90 16.07
C GLY A 25 -5.22 2.03 14.55
N VAL A 26 -5.11 3.26 14.02
CA VAL A 26 -5.04 3.51 12.57
C VAL A 26 -3.84 2.80 11.95
N ARG A 27 -2.66 2.89 12.57
CA ARG A 27 -1.46 2.19 12.09
C ARG A 27 -1.62 0.67 12.06
N THR A 28 -2.29 0.11 13.06
CA THR A 28 -2.56 -1.33 13.13
C THR A 28 -3.60 -1.75 12.11
N ILE A 29 -4.71 -1.00 11.96
CA ILE A 29 -5.75 -1.27 10.97
C ILE A 29 -5.17 -1.24 9.56
N GLN A 30 -4.30 -0.28 9.24
CA GLN A 30 -3.57 -0.26 7.96
C GLN A 30 -2.74 -1.54 7.74
N ARG A 31 -2.06 -2.04 8.78
CA ARG A 31 -1.30 -3.29 8.72
C ARG A 31 -2.17 -4.54 8.66
N THR A 32 -3.34 -4.52 9.31
CA THR A 32 -4.25 -5.67 9.39
C THR A 32 -5.09 -5.80 8.13
N ILE A 33 -5.59 -4.70 7.57
CA ILE A 33 -6.23 -4.70 6.24
C ILE A 33 -5.21 -5.16 5.19
N TYR A 34 -3.94 -4.75 5.31
CA TYR A 34 -2.85 -5.26 4.47
C TYR A 34 -2.66 -6.79 4.56
N TRP A 35 -2.83 -7.38 5.75
CA TRP A 35 -2.66 -8.84 5.95
C TRP A 35 -3.93 -9.67 5.71
N MET A 36 -5.11 -9.04 5.65
CA MET A 36 -6.41 -9.73 5.57
C MET A 36 -7.02 -9.76 4.17
N ASP A 37 -6.33 -9.27 3.14
CA ASP A 37 -6.79 -9.45 1.76
C ASP A 37 -6.59 -10.92 1.33
N PRO A 38 -7.65 -11.73 1.15
CA PRO A 38 -7.56 -13.16 0.85
C PRO A 38 -7.06 -13.45 -0.58
N ALA A 39 -6.72 -12.43 -1.37
CA ALA A 39 -6.27 -12.54 -2.75
C ALA A 39 -4.85 -13.16 -2.93
N HIS A 40 -4.08 -13.35 -1.86
CA HIS A 40 -2.71 -13.90 -1.89
C HIS A 40 -2.57 -15.36 -2.39
N GLN A 41 -3.66 -16.03 -2.81
CA GLN A 41 -3.62 -17.44 -3.18
C GLN A 41 -3.28 -17.71 -4.66
N ALA A 42 -3.31 -16.70 -5.53
CA ALA A 42 -2.92 -16.86 -6.94
C ALA A 42 -1.59 -16.14 -7.22
N GLN A 43 -0.49 -16.72 -6.77
CA GLN A 43 0.89 -16.29 -7.06
C GLN A 43 1.27 -14.92 -6.49
N ALA A 44 1.67 -14.88 -5.21
CA ALA A 44 2.15 -13.66 -4.57
C ALA A 44 3.18 -12.92 -5.45
N LEU A 45 2.87 -11.67 -5.80
CA LEU A 45 3.80 -10.81 -6.53
C LEU A 45 5.04 -10.58 -5.66
N GLU A 46 6.18 -11.01 -6.16
CA GLU A 46 7.42 -10.95 -5.40
C GLU A 46 8.04 -9.53 -5.44
N PRO A 47 8.72 -9.09 -4.36
CA PRO A 47 9.35 -7.77 -4.25
C PRO A 47 10.32 -7.41 -5.38
N TRP A 48 11.00 -8.43 -5.92
CA TRP A 48 12.01 -8.31 -6.97
C TRP A 48 11.39 -8.22 -8.37
N MET A 49 10.09 -8.50 -8.52
CA MET A 49 9.45 -8.47 -9.82
C MET A 49 9.38 -7.04 -10.35
N THR A 50 9.58 -6.90 -11.66
CA THR A 50 9.42 -5.62 -12.35
C THR A 50 8.03 -5.53 -12.96
N PRO A 51 7.42 -4.33 -13.09
CA PRO A 51 6.12 -4.18 -13.73
C PRO A 51 6.05 -4.83 -15.12
N ARG A 52 7.16 -4.77 -15.88
CA ARG A 52 7.27 -5.42 -17.19
C ARG A 52 7.25 -6.95 -17.11
N TYR A 53 7.88 -7.53 -16.09
CA TYR A 53 7.88 -8.99 -15.87
C TYR A 53 6.49 -9.48 -15.47
N ILE A 54 5.86 -8.79 -14.51
CA ILE A 54 4.48 -9.06 -14.05
C ILE A 54 3.52 -9.01 -15.22
N ALA A 55 3.63 -7.96 -16.04
CA ALA A 55 2.79 -7.79 -17.21
C ALA A 55 2.94 -8.91 -18.24
N HIS A 56 4.14 -9.46 -18.39
CA HIS A 56 4.36 -10.59 -19.29
C HIS A 56 3.78 -11.89 -18.72
N SER A 57 3.88 -12.11 -17.41
CA SER A 57 3.31 -13.27 -16.72
C SER A 57 1.78 -13.28 -16.72
N TRP A 58 1.15 -12.10 -16.63
CA TRP A 58 -0.30 -11.93 -16.60
C TRP A 58 -0.91 -11.46 -17.92
N LEU A 59 -0.12 -11.39 -18.99
CA LEU A 59 -0.53 -10.96 -20.33
C LEU A 59 -1.26 -9.59 -20.35
N VAL A 60 -0.85 -8.66 -19.49
CA VAL A 60 -1.39 -7.28 -19.45
C VAL A 60 -0.43 -6.27 -20.08
N ASP A 61 -0.91 -5.06 -20.36
CA ASP A 61 -0.06 -3.97 -20.80
C ASP A 61 0.87 -3.48 -19.67
N GLY A 62 2.15 -3.81 -19.79
CA GLY A 62 3.17 -3.43 -18.81
C GLY A 62 3.47 -1.94 -18.74
N ARG A 63 3.19 -1.18 -19.81
CA ARG A 63 3.29 0.29 -19.78
C ARG A 63 2.10 0.89 -19.04
N ALA A 64 0.92 0.32 -19.20
CA ALA A 64 -0.25 0.72 -18.42
C ALA A 64 -0.06 0.43 -16.92
N LEU A 65 0.42 -0.77 -16.57
CA LEU A 65 0.76 -1.14 -15.21
C LEU A 65 1.85 -0.23 -14.62
N ALA A 66 2.95 0.01 -15.35
CA ALA A 66 4.02 0.90 -14.90
C ALA A 66 3.53 2.34 -14.64
N ARG A 67 2.68 2.89 -15.51
CA ARG A 67 2.06 4.21 -15.30
C ARG A 67 1.15 4.22 -14.07
N HIS A 68 0.36 3.16 -13.88
CA HIS A 68 -0.53 3.03 -12.72
C HIS A 68 0.27 3.07 -11.41
N LEU A 69 1.43 2.40 -11.38
CA LEU A 69 2.36 2.35 -10.25
C LEU A 69 3.18 3.64 -10.05
N GLY A 70 3.01 4.66 -10.90
CA GLY A 70 3.75 5.93 -10.83
C GLY A 70 5.17 5.87 -11.42
N VAL A 71 5.48 4.87 -12.25
CA VAL A 71 6.75 4.78 -12.96
C VAL A 71 6.69 5.63 -14.23
N PRO A 72 7.70 6.49 -14.49
CA PRO A 72 7.74 7.28 -15.72
C PRO A 72 7.76 6.37 -16.96
N PRO A 73 7.21 6.82 -18.11
CA PRO A 73 7.02 6.00 -19.30
C PRO A 73 8.33 5.55 -19.98
N ASP A 74 9.43 6.26 -19.71
CA ASP A 74 10.79 5.89 -20.12
C ASP A 74 11.73 5.95 -18.91
N PRO A 75 11.67 4.94 -18.02
CA PRO A 75 12.53 4.92 -16.87
C PRO A 75 13.92 4.45 -17.32
N LYS A 76 14.96 5.24 -17.00
CA LYS A 76 16.38 4.90 -17.27
C LYS A 76 16.77 3.52 -16.73
N GLU A 77 16.09 3.07 -15.68
CA GLU A 77 16.27 1.77 -15.04
C GLU A 77 14.92 1.04 -14.96
N ARG A 78 14.93 -0.28 -14.81
CA ARG A 78 13.70 -1.07 -14.61
C ARG A 78 13.48 -1.26 -13.11
N PRO A 79 12.76 -0.37 -12.42
CA PRO A 79 12.61 -0.49 -10.97
C PRO A 79 11.77 -1.73 -10.63
N THR A 80 12.21 -2.45 -9.61
CA THR A 80 11.42 -3.53 -8.97
C THR A 80 10.29 -2.92 -8.15
N LEU A 81 9.28 -3.71 -7.78
CA LEU A 81 8.22 -3.24 -6.87
C LEU A 81 8.80 -2.68 -5.56
N GLU A 82 9.85 -3.31 -5.01
CA GLU A 82 10.57 -2.80 -3.83
C GLU A 82 11.19 -1.41 -4.07
N THR A 83 11.79 -1.19 -5.23
CA THR A 83 12.39 0.10 -5.57
C THR A 83 11.33 1.18 -5.75
N ILE A 84 10.18 0.82 -6.34
CA ILE A 84 9.03 1.72 -6.50
C ILE A 84 8.50 2.13 -5.13
N ALA A 85 8.32 1.17 -4.22
CA ALA A 85 7.88 1.41 -2.85
C ALA A 85 8.83 2.35 -2.09
N LYS A 86 10.13 2.07 -2.16
CA LYS A 86 11.17 2.93 -1.55
C LYS A 86 11.16 4.35 -2.12
N LYS A 87 11.02 4.52 -3.43
CA LYS A 87 10.96 5.84 -4.09
C LYS A 87 9.69 6.62 -3.73
N ARG A 88 8.56 5.93 -3.59
CA ARG A 88 7.27 6.53 -3.21
C ARG A 88 7.15 6.79 -1.70
N GLY A 89 8.02 6.21 -0.87
CA GLY A 89 7.92 6.28 0.58
C GLY A 89 6.73 5.51 1.14
N VAL A 90 6.16 4.58 0.37
CA VAL A 90 5.02 3.75 0.76
C VAL A 90 5.47 2.32 1.07
N PRO A 91 4.72 1.57 1.88
CA PRO A 91 4.97 0.15 2.09
C PRO A 91 4.93 -0.64 0.77
N LEU A 92 5.84 -1.61 0.59
CA LEU A 92 5.87 -2.50 -0.59
C LEU A 92 4.52 -3.20 -0.83
N ALA A 93 3.94 -3.66 0.26
CA ALA A 93 2.54 -4.01 0.43
C ALA A 93 1.53 -3.26 -0.47
N GLU A 94 1.58 -1.94 -0.41
CA GLU A 94 0.64 -1.04 -1.07
C GLU A 94 0.86 -1.05 -2.58
N VAL A 95 2.12 -1.08 -2.99
CA VAL A 95 2.53 -1.18 -4.40
C VAL A 95 2.12 -2.53 -5.01
N ILE A 96 2.25 -3.62 -4.23
CA ILE A 96 1.78 -4.95 -4.63
C ILE A 96 0.26 -4.95 -4.80
N ALA A 97 -0.48 -4.44 -3.82
CA ALA A 97 -1.94 -4.38 -3.86
C ALA A 97 -2.47 -3.54 -5.05
N GLU A 98 -1.82 -2.40 -5.35
CA GLU A 98 -2.14 -1.60 -6.54
C GLU A 98 -1.91 -2.37 -7.84
N ALA A 99 -0.81 -3.13 -7.93
CA ALA A 99 -0.55 -3.98 -9.08
C ALA A 99 -1.60 -5.09 -9.20
N GLU A 100 -1.95 -5.77 -8.11
CA GLU A 100 -2.98 -6.83 -8.09
C GLU A 100 -4.36 -6.29 -8.48
N ALA A 101 -4.76 -5.13 -7.95
CA ALA A 101 -6.01 -4.48 -8.33
C ALA A 101 -6.05 -4.14 -9.82
N PHE A 102 -4.92 -3.66 -10.37
CA PHE A 102 -4.80 -3.42 -11.81
C PHE A 102 -4.94 -4.74 -12.60
N LEU A 103 -4.28 -5.80 -12.15
CA LEU A 103 -4.35 -7.11 -12.79
C LEU A 103 -5.76 -7.68 -12.75
N ALA A 104 -6.45 -7.65 -11.60
CA ALA A 104 -7.82 -8.13 -11.47
C ALA A 104 -8.79 -7.41 -12.43
N LEU A 105 -8.58 -6.10 -12.65
CA LEU A 105 -9.40 -5.31 -13.57
C LEU A 105 -9.08 -5.55 -15.06
N HIS A 106 -7.89 -6.04 -15.40
CA HIS A 106 -7.40 -6.12 -16.78
C HIS A 106 -7.14 -7.55 -17.29
N ALA A 107 -7.04 -8.53 -16.39
CA ALA A 107 -6.81 -9.94 -16.74
C ALA A 107 -8.02 -10.56 -17.46
N GLU A 108 -9.25 -10.07 -17.19
CA GLU A 108 -10.48 -10.59 -17.82
C GLU A 108 -10.80 -9.96 -19.18
N ARG A 109 -10.11 -8.89 -19.59
CA ARG A 109 -10.54 -8.03 -20.71
C ARG A 109 -9.89 -8.35 -22.06
N GLN A 110 -9.17 -9.46 -22.16
CA GLN A 110 -8.56 -9.94 -23.42
C GLN A 110 -9.45 -11.06 -24.02
N GLU A 111 -10.68 -10.71 -24.44
CA GLU A 111 -11.47 -11.50 -25.40
C GLU A 111 -11.43 -10.82 -26.78
#